data_AF-A0AAE3UFK9-F1
#
_entry.id   AF-A0AAE3UFK9-F1
#
_cell.length_a   1.000
_cell.length_b   1.000
_cell.length_c   1.000
_cell.angle_alpha   90.00
_cell.angle_beta   90.00
_cell.angle_gamma   90.00
#
_symmetry.space_group_name_H-M   'P 1'
#
loop_
_entity.id
_entity.type
_entity.pdbx_description
1 polymer ?
#
loop_
_entity_poly.entity_id
_entity_poly.type
_entity_poly.pdbx_seq_one_letter_code
_entity_poly.pdbx_strand_id
1 'polypeptide(L)' 'MKKFFAFIKDSFVEVKENVSWPKYSEVQANATLVLVASLLFALVIGLVDFGFREAMQKIYQSVFSN' A
#
# COMPACT_ATOMS: atom_id res chain seq x y z
N MET A 1 15.10 17.86 30.04
CA MET A 1 15.32 18.09 28.59
C MET A 1 16.60 17.44 28.06
N LYS A 2 17.81 17.76 28.54
CA LYS A 2 19.06 17.14 28.02
C LYS A 2 19.06 15.59 28.06
N LYS A 3 18.53 15.00 29.13
CA LYS A 3 18.39 13.53 29.28
C LYS A 3 17.42 12.90 28.26
N PHE A 4 16.38 13.62 27.84
CA PHE A 4 15.40 13.13 26.87
C PHE A 4 15.98 13.11 25.44
N PHE A 5 16.69 14.18 25.06
CA PHE A 5 17.42 14.20 23.79
C PHE A 5 18.54 13.16 23.73
N ALA A 6 19.26 12.94 24.84
CA ALA A 6 20.24 11.86 24.96
C ALA A 6 19.60 10.49 24.77
N PHE A 7 18.47 10.23 25.44
CA PHE A 7 17.72 8.98 25.29
C PHE A 7 17.33 8.68 23.84
N ILE A 8 16.73 9.65 23.12
CA ILE A 8 16.36 9.46 21.71
C ILE A 8 17.60 9.18 20.84
N LYS A 9 18.70 9.88 21.09
CA LYS A 9 19.95 9.69 20.34
C LYS A 9 20.51 8.29 20.58
N ASP A 10 20.53 7.84 21.83
CA ASP A 10 21.04 6.52 22.21
C ASP A 10 20.14 5.41 21.66
N SER A 11 18.81 5.58 21.68
CA SER A 11 17.87 4.65 21.05
C SER A 11 18.02 4.57 19.53
N PHE A 12 18.32 5.68 18.85
CA PHE A 12 18.57 5.66 17.40
C PHE A 12 19.85 4.87 17.05
N VAL A 13 20.91 5.02 17.85
CA VAL A 13 22.15 4.26 17.70
C VAL A 13 21.90 2.78 17.97
N GLU A 14 21.16 2.45 19.03
CA GLU A 14 20.82 1.07 19.38
C GLU A 14 20.04 0.36 18.25
N VAL A 15 18.99 1.01 17.74
CA VAL A 15 18.16 0.47 16.66
C VAL A 15 18.96 0.31 15.37
N LYS A 16 19.96 1.16 15.12
CA LYS A 16 20.80 1.07 13.93
C LYS A 16 21.85 -0.04 14.01
N GLU A 17 22.48 -0.22 15.18
CA GLU A 17 23.68 -1.07 15.30
C GLU A 17 23.42 -2.43 15.97
N ASN A 18 22.41 -2.53 16.86
CA ASN A 18 22.08 -3.78 17.58
C ASN A 18 20.90 -4.55 16.97
N VAL A 19 20.37 -4.10 15.83
CA VAL A 19 19.28 -4.77 15.13
C VAL A 19 19.77 -5.26 13.76
N SER A 20 19.43 -6.50 13.43
CA SER A 20 19.74 -7.09 12.12
C SER A 20 18.79 -6.55 11.06
N TRP A 21 19.12 -5.40 10.46
CA TRP A 21 18.42 -4.90 9.29
C TRP A 21 18.66 -5.81 8.08
N PRO A 22 17.61 -6.13 7.31
CA PRO A 22 17.78 -6.82 6.04
C PRO A 22 18.59 -5.95 5.07
N LYS A 23 19.28 -6.59 4.13
CA LYS A 23 20.06 -5.85 3.11
C LYS A 23 19.12 -4.95 2.32
N TYR A 24 19.58 -3.75 1.97
CA TYR A 24 18.79 -2.79 1.18
C TYR A 24 18.24 -3.38 -0.12
N SER A 25 18.99 -4.29 -0.77
CA SER A 25 18.56 -5.00 -1.97
C SER A 25 17.33 -5.89 -1.74
N GLU A 26 17.22 -6.52 -0.57
CA GLU A 26 16.11 -7.40 -0.22
C GLU A 26 14.86 -6.58 0.09
N VAL A 27 15.01 -5.46 0.81
CA VAL A 27 13.91 -4.52 1.07
C VAL A 27 13.36 -3.94 -0.24
N GLN A 28 14.24 -3.59 -1.18
CA GLN A 28 13.83 -3.08 -2.49
C GLN A 28 13.12 -4.14 -3.33
N ALA A 29 13.57 -5.40 -3.29
CA ALA A 29 12.91 -6.51 -3.97
C ALA A 29 11.50 -6.74 -3.41
N ASN A 30 11.36 -6.79 -2.09
CA ASN A 30 10.06 -6.94 -1.42
C ASN A 30 9.14 -5.76 -1.69
N ALA A 31 9.64 -4.53 -1.63
CA ALA A 31 8.87 -3.33 -1.95
C ALA A 31 8.37 -3.35 -3.40
N THR A 32 9.22 -3.77 -4.34
CA THR A 32 8.88 -3.87 -5.76
C THR A 32 7.80 -4.92 -5.99
N LEU A 33 7.90 -6.07 -5.33
CA LEU A 33 6.88 -7.13 -5.38
C LEU A 33 5.51 -6.60 -4.91
N VAL A 34 5.48 -5.90 -3.77
CA VAL A 34 4.24 -5.31 -3.23
C VAL A 34 3.68 -4.25 -4.17
N LEU A 35 4.54 -3.41 -4.75
CA LEU A 35 4.13 -2.38 -5.72
C LEU A 35 3.44 -3.01 -6.94
N VAL A 36 4.03 -4.05 -7.52
CA VAL A 36 3.44 -4.76 -8.66
C VAL A 36 2.12 -5.44 -8.27
N ALA A 37 2.06 -6.10 -7.11
CA ALA A 37 0.82 -6.70 -6.62
C ALA A 37 -0.29 -5.65 -6.43
N SER A 38 0.04 -4.49 -5.85
CA SER A 38 -0.92 -3.40 -5.66
C SER A 38 -1.47 -2.85 -6.98
N LEU A 39 -0.63 -2.76 -8.02
CA LEU A 39 -1.04 -2.33 -9.34
C LEU A 39 -2.00 -3.34 -9.99
N LEU A 40 -1.73 -4.63 -9.85
CA LEU A 40 -2.63 -5.68 -10.36
C LEU A 40 -3.99 -5.63 -9.66
N PHE A 41 -4.03 -5.46 -8.33
CA PHE A 41 -5.29 -5.30 -7.62
C PHE A 41 -6.05 -4.05 -8.03
N ALA A 42 -5.34 -2.92 -8.23
CA ALA A 42 -5.95 -1.69 -8.73
C ALA A 42 -6.61 -1.88 -10.10
N LEU A 43 -5.97 -2.63 -11.02
CA LEU A 43 -6.55 -2.95 -12.32
C LEU A 43 -7.81 -3.82 -12.19
N VAL A 44 -7.77 -4.86 -11.34
CA VAL A 44 -8.92 -5.76 -11.14
C VAL A 44 -10.10 -5.00 -10.53
N ILE A 45 -9.87 -4.23 -9.47
CA ILE A 45 -10.91 -3.43 -8.83
C ILE A 45 -11.47 -2.41 -9.83
N GLY A 46 -10.61 -1.73 -10.59
CA GLY A 46 -11.04 -0.79 -11.63
C GLY A 46 -11.92 -1.43 -12.71
N LEU A 47 -11.62 -2.66 -13.13
CA LEU A 47 -12.45 -3.41 -14.07
C LEU A 47 -13.82 -3.77 -13.47
N VAL A 48 -13.82 -4.22 -12.21
CA VAL A 48 -15.07 -4.54 -11.50
C VAL A 48 -15.93 -3.29 -11.35
N ASP A 49 -15.35 -2.17 -10.90
CA ASP A 49 -16.06 -0.90 -10.73
C ASP A 49 -16.65 -0.40 -12.06
N PHE A 50 -15.89 -0.49 -13.15
CA PHE A 50 -16.38 -0.13 -14.48
C PHE A 50 -17.52 -1.05 -14.94
N GLY A 51 -17.35 -2.37 -14.77
CA GLY A 51 -18.38 -3.36 -15.12
C GLY A 51 -19.68 -3.15 -14.35
N PHE A 52 -19.58 -2.91 -13.04
CA PHE A 52 -20.74 -2.62 -12.20
C PHE A 52 -21.43 -1.31 -12.58
N ARG A 53 -20.67 -0.26 -12.90
CA ARG A 53 -21.24 1.04 -13.32
C ARG A 53 -22.08 0.89 -14.59
N GLU A 54 -21.55 0.22 -15.60
CA GLU A 54 -22.26 -0.02 -16.86
C GLU A 54 -23.46 -0.96 -16.68
N ALA A 55 -23.33 -2.01 -15.87
CA ALA A 55 -24.42 -2.92 -15.56
C ALA A 55 -25.57 -2.20 -14.84
N MET A 56 -25.26 -1.41 -13.81
CA MET A 56 -26.25 -0.64 -13.08
C MET A 56 -26.92 0.40 -13.97
N GLN A 57 -26.17 1.11 -14.81
CA GLN A 57 -26.74 2.09 -15.73
C GLN A 57 -27.75 1.44 -16.69
N LYS A 58 -27.43 0.25 -17.22
CA LYS A 58 -28.36 -0.51 -18.08
C LYS A 58 -29.60 -0.97 -17.32
N ILE A 59 -29.44 -1.46 -16.08
CA ILE A 59 -30.58 -1.86 -15.24
C ILE A 59 -31.48 -0.66 -14.96
N TYR A 60 -30.92 0.47 -14.51
CA TYR A 60 -31.69 1.68 -14.23
C TYR A 60 -32.43 2.18 -15.47
N GLN A 61 -31.79 2.21 -16.64
CA GLN A 61 -32.46 2.55 -17.88
C GLN A 61 -33.61 1.58 -18.18
N SER A 62 -33.39 0.27 -18.09
CA SER A 62 -34.43 -0.73 -18.39
C SER A 62 -35.63 -0.70 -17.45
N VAL A 63 -35.42 -0.37 -16.17
CA VAL A 63 -36.46 -0.43 -15.11
C VAL A 63 -37.23 0.89 -15.01
N PHE A 64 -36.57 2.03 -15.22
CA PHE A 64 -37.18 3.35 -14.99
C PHE A 64 -37.38 4.19 -16.26
N SER A 65 -36.91 3.74 -17.43
CA SER A 65 -37.09 4.44 -18.72
C SER A 65 -38.20 3.83 -19.60
N ASN A 66 -39.04 2.94 -19.04
CA ASN A 66 -40.25 2.45 -19.69
C ASN A 66 -41.48 2.87 -18.88
#